data_AF-M1BKA2-F1
#
_entry.id   AF-M1BKA2-F1
#
_cell.length_a   1.000
_cell.length_b   1.000
_cell.length_c   1.000
_cell.angle_alpha   90.00
_cell.angle_beta   90.00
_cell.angle_gamma   90.00
#
_symmetry.space_group_name_H-M   'P 1'
#
loop_
_entity.id
_entity.type
_entity.pdbx_description
1 polymer ?
#
loop_
_entity_poly.entity_id
_entity_poly.type
_entity_poly.pdbx_seq_one_letter_code
_entity_poly.pdbx_strand_id
1 'polypeptide(L)' 'MENGSNGVVTLLFTEEELREISGVKRCDDYVEVMCGCTSHRYGDAVARLRIFSSGELEITCECTPGCTEGSYFF' A
#
# COMPACT_ATOMS: atom_id res chain seq x y z
N MET A 1 9.18 -35.03 11.50
CA MET A 1 7.73 -34.74 11.31
C MET A 1 7.54 -33.23 11.35
N GLU A 2 7.15 -32.71 10.20
CA GLU A 2 6.51 -31.43 9.91
C GLU A 2 5.47 -30.91 10.92
N ASN A 3 5.57 -29.62 11.27
CA ASN A 3 4.48 -28.65 11.17
C ASN A 3 5.09 -27.25 11.38
N GLY A 4 5.50 -26.56 10.32
CA GLY A 4 4.54 -25.96 9.39
C GLY A 4 4.10 -24.66 10.03
N SER A 5 4.84 -23.59 9.74
CA SER A 5 4.71 -22.23 10.28
C SER A 5 3.26 -21.92 10.64
N ASN A 6 2.99 -21.78 11.93
CA ASN A 6 1.75 -21.20 12.40
C ASN A 6 1.71 -19.81 11.77
N GLY A 7 0.91 -19.66 10.72
CA GLY A 7 0.71 -18.43 9.98
C GLY A 7 0.02 -17.45 10.92
N VAL A 8 0.81 -16.86 11.83
CA VAL A 8 0.49 -15.59 12.41
C VAL A 8 0.40 -14.67 11.20
N VAL A 9 -0.83 -14.41 10.76
CA VAL A 9 -1.15 -13.23 9.98
C VAL A 9 -0.76 -12.08 10.90
N THR A 10 0.52 -11.71 10.88
CA THR A 10 1.00 -10.52 11.55
C THR A 10 0.33 -9.40 10.78
N LEU A 11 -0.82 -8.95 11.28
CA LEU A 11 -1.44 -7.73 10.83
C LEU A 11 -0.35 -6.67 10.88
N LEU A 12 0.10 -6.22 9.70
CA LEU A 12 1.24 -5.31 9.53
C LEU A 12 1.12 -4.09 10.41
N PHE A 13 -0.12 -3.62 10.58
CA PHE A 13 -0.48 -2.51 11.42
C PHE A 13 -1.68 -2.89 12.28
N THR A 14 -1.67 -2.40 13.52
CA THR A 14 -2.80 -2.53 14.43
C THR A 14 -3.97 -1.63 14.01
N GLU A 15 -5.16 -1.88 14.56
CA GLU A 15 -6.30 -1.01 14.28
C GLU A 15 -6.10 0.41 14.79
N GLU A 16 -5.34 0.54 15.88
CA GLU A 16 -5.01 1.80 16.55
C GLU A 16 -4.12 2.67 15.67
N GLU A 17 -3.09 2.07 15.05
CA GLU A 17 -2.19 2.76 14.10
C GLU A 17 -2.92 3.22 12.83
N LEU A 18 -3.88 2.41 12.36
CA LEU A 18 -4.65 2.73 11.16
C LEU A 18 -5.87 3.63 11.43
N ARG A 19 -6.18 3.94 12.70
CA ARG A 19 -7.40 4.67 13.08
C ARG A 19 -7.43 6.09 12.55
N GLU A 20 -6.26 6.70 12.37
CA GLU A 20 -6.11 8.07 11.87
C GLU A 20 -6.03 8.14 10.34
N ILE A 21 -5.90 6.99 9.66
CA ILE A 21 -5.77 6.92 8.20
C ILE A 21 -7.14 6.64 7.57
N SER A 22 -7.65 7.64 6.86
CA SER A 22 -8.90 7.50 6.11
C SER A 22 -8.69 6.75 4.79
N GLY A 23 -9.62 5.87 4.43
CA GLY A 23 -9.54 5.10 3.18
C GLY A 23 -8.51 3.97 3.20
N VAL A 24 -8.16 3.45 4.36
CA VAL A 24 -7.31 2.26 4.51
C VAL A 24 -8.09 0.97 4.24
N LYS A 25 -7.48 0.05 3.51
CA LYS A 25 -7.95 -1.31 3.28
C LYS A 25 -6.91 -2.31 3.76
N ARG A 26 -7.33 -3.23 4.63
CA ARG A 26 -6.48 -4.30 5.17
C ARG A 26 -6.71 -5.58 4.37
N CYS A 27 -5.65 -6.17 3.86
CA CYS A 27 -5.62 -7.51 3.27
C CYS A 27 -4.66 -8.39 4.09
N ASP A 28 -4.73 -9.72 3.89
CA ASP A 28 -3.86 -10.67 4.58
C ASP A 28 -2.37 -10.39 4.36
N ASP A 29 -2.00 -10.07 3.11
CA ASP A 29 -0.59 -9.88 2.71
C ASP A 29 -0.13 -8.42 2.65
N TYR A 30 -1.06 -7.46 2.66
CA TYR A 30 -0.74 -6.04 2.51
C TYR A 30 -1.78 -5.11 3.11
N VAL A 31 -1.36 -3.89 3.43
CA VAL A 31 -2.25 -2.77 3.75
C VAL A 31 -2.21 -1.77 2.61
N GLU A 32 -3.37 -1.35 2.15
CA GLU A 32 -3.52 -0.36 1.10
C GLU A 32 -4.09 0.93 1.68
N VAL A 33 -3.49 2.06 1.34
CA VAL A 33 -3.94 3.39 1.77
C VAL A 33 -4.08 4.30 0.55
N MET A 34 -5.10 5.15 0.55
CA MET A 34 -5.18 6.23 -0.42
C MET A 34 -4.23 7.35 0.00
N CYS A 35 -3.42 7.82 -0.94
CA CYS A 35 -2.45 8.88 -0.75
C CYS A 35 -2.56 9.90 -1.89
N GLY A 36 -2.14 11.13 -1.65
CA GLY A 36 -1.93 12.11 -2.73
C GLY A 36 -0.53 11.95 -3.30
N CYS A 37 -0.41 11.81 -4.61
CA CYS A 37 0.87 11.88 -5.31
C CYS A 37 0.96 13.20 -6.06
N THR A 38 1.92 14.05 -5.68
CA THR A 38 2.19 15.32 -6.36
C THR A 38 3.24 15.08 -7.44
N SER A 39 2.81 15.05 -8.70
CA SER A 39 3.72 15.02 -9.84
C SER A 39 4.09 16.44 -10.26
N HIS A 40 5.38 16.73 -10.44
CA HIS A 40 5.83 18.05 -10.88
C HIS A 40 5.19 18.50 -12.20
N ARG A 41 4.91 17.53 -13.10
CA ARG A 41 4.35 17.80 -14.44
C ARG A 41 2.81 17.77 -14.48
N TYR A 42 2.16 17.06 -13.55
CA TYR A 42 0.73 16.74 -13.64
C TYR A 42 -0.09 17.21 -12.42
N GLY A 43 0.55 17.80 -11.41
CA GLY A 43 -0.11 18.25 -10.19
C GLY A 43 -0.43 17.10 -9.24
N ASP A 44 -1.37 17.34 -8.34
CA ASP A 44 -1.82 16.37 -7.33
C ASP A 44 -2.83 15.38 -7.92
N ALA A 45 -2.52 14.10 -7.81
CA ALA A 45 -3.40 13.01 -8.21
C ALA A 45 -3.63 12.05 -7.04
N VAL A 46 -4.77 11.35 -7.09
CA VAL A 46 -5.03 10.26 -6.15
C VAL A 46 -4.15 9.07 -6.51
N ALA A 47 -3.47 8.54 -5.52
CA ALA A 47 -2.64 7.36 -5.58
C ALA A 47 -3.04 6.35 -4.50
N ARG A 48 -2.63 5.11 -4.70
CA ARG A 48 -2.81 4.01 -3.75
C ARG A 48 -1.43 3.49 -3.39
N LEU A 49 -1.11 3.47 -2.11
CA LEU A 49 0.12 2.89 -1.59
C LEU A 49 -0.23 1.55 -0.94
N ARG A 50 0.44 0.48 -1.36
CA ARG A 50 0.38 -0.84 -0.75
C ARG A 50 1.68 -1.11 -0.01
N ILE A 51 1.54 -1.51 1.24
CA ILE A 51 2.64 -1.96 2.09
C ILE A 51 2.47 -3.45 2.30
N PHE A 52 3.38 -4.25 1.75
CA PHE A 52 3.37 -5.71 1.85
C PHE A 52 4.06 -6.18 3.12
N SER A 53 3.68 -7.37 3.57
CA SER A 53 4.30 -8.01 4.75
C SER A 53 5.74 -8.42 4.54
N SER A 54 6.16 -8.53 3.27
CA SER A 54 7.55 -8.70 2.86
C SER A 54 8.42 -7.45 3.09
N GLY A 55 7.81 -6.30 3.36
CA GLY A 55 8.47 -5.00 3.45
C GLY A 55 8.54 -4.25 2.11
N GLU A 56 8.02 -4.83 1.02
CA GLU A 56 7.92 -4.18 -0.27
C GLU A 56 6.83 -3.11 -0.25
N LEU A 57 7.09 -1.99 -0.92
CA LEU A 57 6.14 -0.88 -1.06
C LEU A 57 5.79 -0.71 -2.54
N GLU A 58 4.51 -0.75 -2.87
CA GLU A 58 4.01 -0.49 -4.23
C GLU A 58 3.13 0.76 -4.21
N ILE A 59 3.52 1.79 -4.94
CA ILE A 59 2.65 2.94 -5.22
C ILE A 59 2.05 2.80 -6.60
N THR A 60 0.75 3.04 -6.71
CA THR A 60 0.00 3.15 -7.98
C THR A 60 -0.61 4.53 -8.07
N CYS A 61 -0.20 5.36 -9.05
CA CYS A 61 -0.86 6.65 -9.33
C CYS A 61 -1.78 6.57 -10.56
N GLU A 62 -2.98 7.14 -10.47
CA GLU A 62 -3.88 7.37 -11.62
C GLU A 62 -3.73 8.79 -12.20
N CYS A 63 -2.50 9.30 -12.19
CA CYS A 63 -2.14 10.64 -12.64
C CYS A 63 -2.57 10.91 -14.10
N THR A 64 -2.49 9.90 -14.98
CA THR A 64 -3.07 9.88 -16.34
C THR A 64 -3.35 8.43 -16.79
N PRO A 65 -4.30 8.18 -17.71
CA PRO A 65 -4.41 6.88 -18.37
C PRO A 65 -3.14 6.62 -19.20
N GLY A 66 -2.31 5.68 -18.76
CA GLY A 66 -1.03 5.34 -19.40
C GLY A 66 0.22 5.90 -18.71
N CYS A 67 0.10 6.37 -17.46
CA CYS A 67 1.27 6.80 -16.68
C CYS A 67 2.17 5.59 -16.33
N THR A 68 3.25 5.39 -17.09
CA THR A 68 4.28 4.35 -16.82
C THR A 68 5.23 4.72 -15.69
N GLU A 69 5.15 5.95 -15.19
CA GLU A 69 5.89 6.44 -14.02
C GLU A 69 5.18 6.06 -12.71
N GLY A 70 3.99 5.44 -12.78
CA GLY A 70 3.12 5.19 -11.64
C GLY A 70 3.37 3.90 -10.87
N SER A 71 4.45 3.16 -11.12
CA SER A 71 4.76 1.89 -10.43
C SER A 71 6.17 1.93 -9.88
N TYR A 72 6.35 2.54 -8.71
CA TYR A 72 7.60 2.47 -7.98
C TYR A 72 7.52 1.36 -6.94
N PHE A 73 8.49 0.45 -7.01
CA PHE A 73 8.80 -0.49 -5.94
C PHE A 73 9.91 0.13 -5.11
N PHE A 74 9.66 0.34 -3.82
CA PHE A 74 10.66 0.78 -2.84
C PHE A 74 11.02 -0.34 -1.88
#